data_AF-A0A8K1FDL8-F1
#
_entry.id   AF-A0A8K1FDL8-F1
#
_cell.length_a   1.000
_cell.length_b   1.000
_cell.length_c   1.000
_cell.angle_alpha   90.00
_cell.angle_beta   90.00
_cell.angle_gamma   90.00
#
_symmetry.space_group_name_H-M   'P 1'
#
loop_
_entity.id
_entity.type
_entity.pdbx_description
1 polymer ?
#
loop_
_entity_poly.entity_id
_entity_poly.type
_entity_poly.pdbx_seq_one_letter_code
_entity_poly.pdbx_strand_id
1 'polypeptide(L)'
;MYTVWLTTRHFVSKLKSTGPAHAFRHGGSDQATLAEFAIPSGQPWYDISIIPPKPGNCDSYENCRQVTGRKGFNVAMRIEPKSNQNGSNCRTLKCPSYDKVACADAYHFPNDKKTHDCPAGTSFDVVFC
;
A
#
# COMPACT_ATOMS: atom_id res chain seq x y z
N MET A 1 -0.39 -23.80 -2.95
CA MET A 1 0.91 -23.12 -3.12
C MET A 1 0.72 -22.13 -4.25
N TYR A 2 0.62 -20.83 -3.96
CA TYR A 2 0.28 -19.80 -4.96
C TYR A 2 1.53 -18.95 -5.26
N THR A 3 1.83 -18.79 -6.55
CA THR A 3 3.03 -18.10 -7.04
C THR A 3 2.59 -16.85 -7.79
N VAL A 4 3.07 -15.69 -7.34
CA VAL A 4 2.88 -14.39 -8.01
C VAL A 4 4.17 -14.03 -8.73
N TRP A 5 4.07 -13.65 -10.00
CA TRP A 5 5.22 -13.35 -10.86
C TRP A 5 5.37 -11.84 -11.02
N LEU A 6 6.58 -11.32 -10.74
CA LEU A 6 6.94 -9.90 -10.84
C LEU A 6 8.12 -9.74 -11.80
N THR A 7 8.05 -8.72 -12.66
CA THR A 7 9.15 -8.29 -13.55
C THR A 7 9.32 -6.79 -13.40
N THR A 8 10.48 -6.32 -12.91
CA THR A 8 10.82 -4.89 -12.89
C THR A 8 12.23 -4.68 -13.45
N ARG A 9 12.40 -3.62 -14.25
CA ARG A 9 13.72 -3.04 -14.54
C ARG A 9 13.97 -1.99 -13.46
N HIS A 10 15.02 -2.23 -12.68
CA HIS A 10 15.71 -1.34 -11.73
C HIS A 10 15.53 -1.51 -10.22
N PHE A 11 14.71 -2.41 -9.69
CA PHE A 11 14.95 -3.12 -8.41
C PHE A 11 13.73 -4.05 -8.18
N VAL A 12 13.91 -5.37 -8.35
CA VAL A 12 12.87 -6.39 -8.04
C VAL A 12 13.25 -7.00 -6.70
N SER A 13 12.47 -6.81 -5.64
CA SER A 13 12.54 -7.67 -4.46
C SER A 13 11.48 -8.77 -4.58
N LYS A 14 11.90 -10.04 -4.54
CA LYS A 14 11.00 -11.20 -4.43
C LYS A 14 10.48 -11.25 -3.00
N LEU A 15 9.27 -10.78 -2.77
CA LEU A 15 8.69 -10.78 -1.43
C LEU A 15 7.81 -12.02 -1.28
N LYS A 16 8.41 -13.09 -0.75
CA LYS A 16 7.68 -14.27 -0.30
C LYS A 16 6.98 -13.91 1.01
N SER A 17 5.70 -13.58 0.92
CA SER A 17 4.83 -13.49 2.08
C SER A 17 4.75 -14.87 2.75
N THR A 18 5.17 -14.96 4.02
CA THR A 18 5.08 -16.18 4.84
C THR A 18 4.10 -16.02 6.00
N GLY A 19 3.45 -14.85 6.12
CA GLY A 19 2.45 -14.52 7.12
C GLY A 19 1.13 -14.05 6.49
N PRO A 20 0.08 -13.85 7.29
CA PRO A 20 -1.24 -13.47 6.77
C PRO A 20 -1.25 -12.05 6.18
N ALA A 21 -0.35 -11.17 6.64
CA ALA A 21 -0.22 -9.78 6.21
C ALA A 21 1.24 -9.29 6.20
N HIS A 22 1.56 -8.39 5.27
CA HIS A 22 2.89 -7.82 5.05
C HIS A 22 2.80 -6.36 4.62
N ALA A 23 3.74 -5.54 5.09
CA ALA A 23 3.93 -4.17 4.62
C ALA A 23 5.32 -4.03 3.99
N PHE A 24 5.37 -3.44 2.81
CA PHE A 24 6.59 -3.18 2.05
C PHE A 24 6.85 -1.69 1.96
N ARG A 25 8.12 -1.30 2.07
CA ARG A 25 8.53 0.11 2.04
C ARG A 25 9.93 0.28 1.47
N HIS A 26 10.23 1.49 1.02
CA HIS A 26 11.57 1.86 0.58
C HIS A 26 12.40 2.35 1.78
N GLY A 27 13.54 1.72 2.04
CA GLY A 27 14.47 2.11 3.10
C GLY A 27 14.02 1.74 4.53
N GLY A 28 14.75 2.25 5.52
CA GLY A 28 14.55 1.94 6.94
C GLY A 28 13.72 2.96 7.75
N SER A 29 13.31 4.07 7.13
CA SER A 29 12.55 5.15 7.79
C SER A 29 11.19 4.65 8.30
N ASP A 30 10.77 5.13 9.47
CA ASP A 30 9.39 4.95 9.96
C ASP A 30 8.40 5.92 9.29
N GLN A 31 8.88 7.03 8.74
CA GLN A 31 8.13 7.85 7.80
C GLN A 31 8.30 7.27 6.40
N ALA A 32 7.44 6.32 6.04
CA ALA A 32 7.52 5.65 4.75
C ALA A 32 6.14 5.36 4.19
N THR A 33 6.03 5.50 2.87
CA THR A 33 4.88 5.04 2.10
C THR A 33 4.86 3.52 2.12
N LEU A 34 3.78 2.91 2.59
CA LEU A 34 3.65 1.47 2.74
C LEU A 34 2.81 0.89 1.61
N ALA A 35 3.26 -0.21 1.02
CA ALA A 35 2.43 -1.13 0.26
C ALA A 35 2.03 -2.28 1.19
N GLU A 36 0.76 -2.34 1.56
CA GLU A 36 0.25 -3.34 2.49
C GLU A 36 -0.49 -4.43 1.72
N PHE A 37 -0.27 -5.69 2.11
CA PHE A 37 -0.91 -6.85 1.51
C PHE A 37 -1.34 -7.82 2.61
N ALA A 38 -2.53 -8.38 2.48
CA ALA A 38 -2.95 -9.57 3.20
C ALA A 38 -3.45 -10.61 2.21
N ILE A 39 -3.30 -11.90 2.51
CA ILE A 39 -3.76 -12.98 1.61
C ILE A 39 -4.65 -13.96 2.38
N PRO A 40 -5.79 -13.50 2.94
CA PRO A 40 -6.73 -14.40 3.59
C PRO A 40 -7.22 -15.46 2.61
N SER A 41 -6.98 -16.73 2.94
CA SER A 41 -7.47 -17.88 2.16
C SER A 41 -7.14 -17.84 0.65
N GLY A 42 -6.04 -17.19 0.27
CA GLY A 42 -5.60 -17.07 -1.12
C GLY A 42 -6.14 -15.86 -1.89
N GLN A 43 -7.06 -15.09 -1.33
CA GLN A 43 -7.58 -13.86 -1.92
C GLN A 43 -6.70 -12.67 -1.49
N PRO A 44 -5.96 -12.02 -2.39
CA PRO A 44 -5.13 -10.86 -2.05
C PRO A 44 -5.99 -9.63 -1.73
N TRP A 45 -5.75 -9.06 -0.56
CA TRP A 45 -6.18 -7.73 -0.14
C TRP A 45 -4.96 -6.83 -0.10
N TYR A 46 -5.10 -5.58 -0.51
CA TYR A 46 -3.98 -4.67 -0.66
C TYR A 46 -4.40 -3.22 -0.55
N ASP A 47 -3.47 -2.38 -0.13
CA ASP A 47 -3.64 -0.94 -0.07
C ASP A 47 -2.29 -0.21 -0.06
N ILE A 48 -2.34 1.11 -0.19
CA ILE A 48 -1.23 1.99 0.11
C ILE A 48 -1.55 2.71 1.41
N SER A 49 -0.56 2.93 2.27
CA SER A 49 -0.74 3.69 3.49
C SER A 49 0.31 4.79 3.62
N ILE A 50 -0.17 6.00 3.96
CA ILE A 50 0.65 7.14 4.36
C ILE A 50 0.31 7.60 5.77
N ILE A 51 -0.30 6.72 6.58
CA ILE A 51 -0.63 7.02 7.97
C ILE A 51 0.67 7.41 8.70
N PRO A 52 0.74 8.61 9.31
CA PRO A 52 1.91 9.00 10.09
C PRO A 52 2.20 7.98 11.21
N PRO A 53 3.46 7.58 11.42
CA PRO A 53 3.81 6.53 12.37
C PRO A 53 3.45 6.95 13.80
N LYS A 54 2.92 5.99 14.57
CA LYS A 54 2.37 6.18 15.93
C LYS A 54 1.22 7.21 15.96
N PRO A 55 0.17 7.04 15.13
CA PRO A 55 -0.90 8.04 14.96
C PRO A 55 -1.81 8.19 16.18
N GLY A 56 -1.83 7.22 17.11
CA GLY A 56 -2.85 7.15 18.15
C GLY A 56 -4.25 6.99 17.53
N ASN A 57 -5.21 7.79 18.01
CA ASN A 57 -6.62 7.74 17.59
C ASN A 57 -7.03 8.96 16.73
N CYS A 58 -6.12 9.49 15.90
CA CYS A 58 -6.48 10.55 14.96
C CYS A 58 -7.47 10.05 13.88
N ASP A 59 -8.26 10.98 13.35
CA ASP A 59 -9.43 10.70 12.50
C ASP A 59 -9.36 11.38 11.11
N SER A 60 -8.25 12.05 10.81
CA SER A 60 -7.98 12.68 9.53
C SER A 60 -6.48 12.78 9.29
N TYR A 61 -6.07 12.91 8.03
CA TYR A 61 -4.65 13.04 7.70
C TYR A 61 -4.01 14.24 8.42
N GLU A 62 -4.69 15.38 8.39
CA GLU A 62 -4.22 16.61 9.03
C GLU A 62 -4.04 16.43 10.54
N ASN A 63 -5.04 15.84 11.21
CA ASN A 63 -4.96 15.53 12.64
C ASN A 63 -3.76 14.60 12.93
N CYS A 64 -3.63 13.50 12.18
CA CYS A 64 -2.51 12.57 12.36
C CYS A 64 -1.15 13.24 12.17
N ARG A 65 -1.02 14.14 11.19
CA ARG A 65 0.22 14.89 10.96
C ARG A 65 0.49 15.89 12.08
N GLN A 66 -0.54 16.53 12.61
CA GLN A 66 -0.42 17.48 13.71
C GLN A 66 0.02 16.79 15.00
N VAL A 67 -0.57 15.65 15.37
CA VAL A 67 -0.24 14.95 16.61
C VAL A 67 1.13 14.27 16.57
N THR A 68 1.56 13.82 15.39
CA THR A 68 2.85 13.12 15.24
C THR A 68 4.00 14.03 14.81
N GLY A 69 3.71 15.18 14.19
CA GLY A 69 4.71 16.01 13.50
C GLY A 69 5.30 15.35 12.25
N ARG A 70 4.67 14.29 11.72
CA ARG A 70 5.21 13.42 10.68
C ARG A 70 4.26 13.31 9.50
N LYS A 71 4.77 12.92 8.33
CA LYS A 71 4.00 12.79 7.09
C LYS A 71 3.57 11.35 6.78
N GLY A 72 4.31 10.34 7.27
CA GLY A 72 4.06 8.94 6.90
C GLY A 72 4.39 8.64 5.42
N PHE A 73 5.24 9.45 4.78
CA PHE A 73 5.56 9.32 3.36
C PHE A 73 7.05 9.54 3.13
N ASN A 74 7.64 8.82 2.18
CA ASN A 74 9.01 9.06 1.71
C ASN A 74 9.17 9.01 0.19
N VAL A 75 8.73 7.93 -0.45
CA VAL A 75 8.86 7.69 -1.89
C VAL A 75 7.46 7.52 -2.47
N ALA A 76 7.24 8.07 -3.66
CA ALA A 76 6.00 7.90 -4.39
C ALA A 76 5.81 6.41 -4.74
N MET A 77 4.55 5.96 -4.75
CA MET A 77 4.23 4.55 -4.92
C MET A 77 3.01 4.34 -5.79
N ARG A 78 3.01 3.25 -6.54
CA ARG A 78 1.80 2.65 -7.10
C ARG A 78 1.81 1.13 -6.94
N ILE A 79 0.63 0.55 -6.79
CA ILE A 79 0.41 -0.90 -6.81
C ILE A 79 -0.45 -1.23 -8.02
N GLU A 80 0.01 -2.14 -8.88
CA GLU A 80 -0.63 -2.46 -10.15
C GLU A 80 -0.95 -3.96 -10.27
N PRO A 81 -2.22 -4.37 -10.20
CA PRO A 81 -2.62 -5.74 -10.55
C PRO A 81 -2.31 -6.01 -12.02
N LYS A 82 -1.60 -7.10 -12.31
CA LYS A 82 -1.21 -7.53 -13.67
C LYS A 82 -2.35 -8.17 -14.46
N SER A 83 -3.37 -8.66 -13.76
CA SER A 83 -4.54 -9.33 -14.32
C SER A 83 -5.77 -8.99 -13.49
N ASN A 84 -6.95 -9.41 -13.95
CA ASN A 84 -8.19 -9.29 -13.21
C ASN A 84 -8.51 -7.84 -12.79
N GLN A 85 -8.16 -6.84 -13.62
CA GLN A 85 -8.52 -5.45 -13.36
C GLN A 85 -10.00 -5.21 -13.68
N ASN A 86 -10.89 -5.86 -12.93
CA ASN A 86 -12.28 -6.07 -13.29
C ASN A 86 -13.28 -5.20 -12.52
N GLY A 87 -12.88 -4.00 -12.07
CA GLY A 87 -13.82 -3.02 -11.53
C GLY A 87 -13.23 -2.02 -10.54
N SER A 88 -14.03 -1.61 -9.56
CA SER A 88 -13.68 -0.62 -8.54
C SER A 88 -12.67 -1.12 -7.49
N ASN A 89 -12.65 -2.42 -7.19
CA ASN A 89 -11.77 -3.02 -6.18
C ASN A 89 -10.42 -3.44 -6.74
N CYS A 90 -10.36 -4.39 -7.67
CA CYS A 90 -9.10 -4.81 -8.26
C CYS A 90 -8.64 -3.82 -9.34
N ARG A 91 -7.84 -2.83 -8.95
CA ARG A 91 -7.38 -1.74 -9.82
C ARG A 91 -6.00 -1.23 -9.40
N THR A 92 -5.42 -0.38 -10.22
CA THR A 92 -4.20 0.33 -9.83
C THR A 92 -4.48 1.35 -8.73
N LEU A 93 -3.64 1.36 -7.70
CA LEU A 93 -3.61 2.37 -6.63
C LEU A 93 -2.40 3.29 -6.81
N LYS A 94 -2.56 4.59 -6.59
CA LYS A 94 -1.51 5.60 -6.78
C LYS A 94 -1.39 6.54 -5.59
N CYS A 95 -0.16 6.78 -5.19
CA CYS A 95 0.22 7.79 -4.21
C CYS A 95 1.49 8.52 -4.69
N PRO A 96 1.34 9.57 -5.51
CA PRO A 96 2.47 10.27 -6.09
C PRO A 96 3.14 11.26 -5.11
N SER A 97 2.49 11.62 -4.02
CA SER A 97 3.00 12.56 -3.02
C SER A 97 2.27 12.39 -1.68
N TYR A 98 2.72 13.11 -0.65
CA TYR A 98 2.01 13.19 0.63
C TYR A 98 0.80 14.14 0.59
N ASP A 99 0.43 14.70 -0.57
CA ASP A 99 -0.81 15.46 -0.69
C ASP A 99 -2.01 14.51 -0.68
N LYS A 100 -2.94 14.69 0.25
CA LYS A 100 -4.07 13.77 0.45
C LYS A 100 -5.00 13.68 -0.76
N VAL A 101 -5.07 14.72 -1.58
CA VAL A 101 -5.93 14.74 -2.77
C VAL A 101 -5.25 13.98 -3.90
N ALA A 102 -3.97 14.22 -4.12
CA ALA A 102 -3.19 13.48 -5.11
C ALA A 102 -3.00 11.99 -4.73
N CYS A 103 -2.96 11.68 -3.43
CA CYS A 103 -2.82 10.34 -2.86
C CYS A 103 -4.14 9.85 -2.23
N ALA A 104 -5.27 10.08 -2.91
CA ALA A 104 -6.60 9.70 -2.40
C ALA A 104 -6.84 8.18 -2.27
N ASP A 105 -6.01 7.38 -2.96
CA ASP A 105 -6.06 5.91 -2.90
C ASP A 105 -5.45 5.33 -1.61
N ALA A 106 -4.64 6.11 -0.89
CA ALA A 106 -3.97 5.62 0.30
C ALA A 106 -4.79 5.83 1.57
N TYR A 107 -4.57 4.96 2.56
CA TYR A 107 -4.94 5.20 3.94
C TYR A 107 -4.28 6.46 4.49
N HIS A 108 -5.10 7.35 5.06
CA HIS A 108 -4.63 8.59 5.66
C HIS A 108 -4.64 8.59 7.19
N PHE A 109 -5.49 7.76 7.79
CA PHE A 109 -5.64 7.61 9.24
C PHE A 109 -6.14 6.19 9.58
N PRO A 110 -6.03 5.72 10.84
CA PRO A 110 -6.28 4.31 11.18
C PRO A 110 -7.65 3.74 10.82
N ASN A 111 -8.71 4.56 10.86
CA ASN A 111 -10.08 4.11 10.56
C ASN A 111 -10.56 4.50 9.15
N ASP A 112 -9.65 4.92 8.28
CA ASP A 112 -9.96 5.11 6.86
C ASP A 112 -10.35 3.75 6.22
N LYS A 113 -11.06 3.74 5.09
CA LYS A 113 -11.50 2.49 4.42
C LYS A 113 -11.05 2.53 2.97
N LYS A 114 -9.82 2.06 2.73
CA LYS A 114 -9.14 2.08 1.43
C LYS A 114 -8.55 0.71 1.05
N THR A 115 -8.92 -0.36 1.75
CA THR A 115 -8.51 -1.71 1.37
C THR A 115 -9.20 -2.12 0.07
N HIS A 116 -8.40 -2.64 -0.85
CA HIS A 116 -8.83 -3.22 -2.11
C HIS A 116 -8.59 -4.71 -2.09
N ASP A 117 -9.31 -5.46 -2.92
CA ASP A 117 -9.11 -6.89 -3.10
C ASP A 117 -9.10 -7.27 -4.58
N CYS A 118 -8.44 -8.39 -4.88
CA CYS A 118 -8.43 -9.00 -6.20
C CYS A 118 -8.73 -10.51 -6.11
N PRO A 119 -9.16 -11.14 -7.21
CA PRO A 119 -9.27 -12.59 -7.28
C PRO A 119 -7.96 -13.31 -6.92
N ALA A 120 -8.08 -14.51 -6.37
CA ALA A 120 -6.92 -15.37 -6.08
C ALA A 120 -6.05 -15.59 -7.34
N GLY A 121 -4.73 -15.65 -7.13
CA GLY A 121 -3.76 -15.81 -8.23
C GLY A 121 -3.42 -14.53 -8.99
N THR A 122 -4.02 -13.39 -8.64
CA THR A 122 -3.64 -12.09 -9.20
C THR A 122 -2.20 -11.75 -8.83
N SER A 123 -1.40 -11.41 -9.83
CA SER A 123 -0.04 -10.90 -9.65
C SER A 123 -0.06 -9.37 -9.57
N PHE A 124 0.87 -8.77 -8.84
CA PHE A 124 0.93 -7.33 -8.63
C PHE A 124 2.34 -6.82 -8.88
N ASP A 125 2.47 -5.60 -9.40
CA ASP A 125 3.70 -4.81 -9.32
C ASP A 125 3.58 -3.75 -8.24
N VAL A 126 4.62 -3.62 -7.41
CA VAL A 126 4.82 -2.47 -6.52
C VAL A 126 5.93 -1.62 -7.13
N VAL A 127 5.60 -0.39 -7.49
CA VAL A 127 6.53 0.53 -8.15
C VAL A 127 6.79 1.71 -7.23
N PHE A 128 8.06 1.92 -6.91
CA PHE A 128 8.55 3.14 -6.26
C PHE A 128 8.94 4.13 -7.35
N CYS A 129 8.36 5.32 -7.31
CA CYS A 129 8.49 6.36 -8.35
C CYS A 129 9.46 7.46 -7.93
#